data_AF-A0A914NAW7-F1
#
_entry.id   AF-A0A914NAW7-F1
#
_cell.length_a   1.000
_cell.length_b   1.000
_cell.length_c   1.000
_cell.angle_alpha   90.00
_cell.angle_beta   90.00
_cell.angle_gamma   90.00
#
_symmetry.space_group_name_H-M   'P 1'
#
loop_
_entity.id
_entity.type
_entity.pdbx_description
1 polymer ?
#
loop_
_entity_poly.entity_id
_entity_poly.type
_entity_poly.pdbx_seq_one_letter_code
_entity_poly.pdbx_strand_id
1 'polypeptide(L)'
;MQFNESEAEKMIEIFQLGPDAKQWLKSIPNRGNTNNCASTSNDPLLYRFQEVFNIYGDALKELINEQFGDGIMSAVDFRIDLQKELCNEGDRVKIIMSGKFLPYKRF
;
A
#
# COMPACT_ATOMS: atom_id res chain seq x y z
N MET A 1 -9.28 2.09 4.11
CA MET A 1 -9.78 1.75 5.46
C MET A 1 -11.29 1.85 5.38
N GLN A 2 -12.05 1.09 6.17
CA GLN A 2 -13.48 1.40 6.32
C GLN A 2 -13.56 2.73 7.05
N PHE A 3 -14.35 3.68 6.56
CA PHE A 3 -14.53 4.95 7.26
C PHE A 3 -15.29 4.73 8.56
N ASN A 4 -14.86 5.39 9.64
CA ASN A 4 -15.69 5.51 10.83
C ASN A 4 -16.80 6.55 10.64
N GLU A 5 -17.71 6.67 11.60
CA GLU A 5 -18.88 7.55 11.49
C GLU A 5 -18.49 9.01 11.22
N SER A 6 -17.54 9.55 12.00
CA SER A 6 -17.10 10.94 11.90
C SER A 6 -16.38 11.22 10.58
N GLU A 7 -15.56 10.28 10.11
CA GLU A 7 -14.87 10.45 8.84
C GLU A 7 -15.85 10.39 7.65
N ALA A 8 -16.82 9.48 7.67
CA ALA A 8 -17.83 9.38 6.61
C ALA A 8 -18.67 10.65 6.49
N GLU A 9 -19.07 11.25 7.62
CA GLU A 9 -19.82 12.51 7.65
C GLU A 9 -19.02 13.68 7.07
N LYS A 10 -17.75 13.81 7.48
CA LYS A 10 -16.84 14.83 6.93
C LYS A 10 -16.67 14.67 5.42
N MET A 11 -16.54 13.45 4.92
CA MET A 11 -16.42 13.19 3.48
C MET A 11 -17.70 13.57 2.73
N ILE A 12 -18.88 13.27 3.28
CA ILE A 12 -20.16 13.65 2.67
C ILE A 12 -20.30 15.17 2.61
N GLU A 13 -19.89 15.89 3.67
CA GLU A 13 -19.93 17.35 3.71
C GLU A 13 -18.96 17.98 2.69
N ILE A 14 -17.70 17.56 2.69
CA ILE A 14 -16.66 18.11 1.81
C ILE A 14 -17.00 17.89 0.34
N PHE A 15 -17.45 16.68 0.00
CA PHE A 15 -17.69 16.28 -1.38
C PHE A 15 -19.17 16.35 -1.80
N GLN A 16 -20.06 16.82 -0.91
CA GLN A 16 -21.51 16.97 -1.14
C GLN A 16 -22.15 15.69 -1.69
N LEU A 17 -21.87 14.56 -1.03
CA LEU A 17 -22.29 13.24 -1.51
C LEU A 17 -23.77 12.96 -1.22
N GLY A 18 -24.40 12.12 -2.06
CA GLY A 18 -25.79 11.72 -1.91
C GLY A 18 -26.09 10.88 -0.64
N PRO A 19 -27.37 10.63 -0.34
CA PRO A 19 -27.81 10.02 0.93
C PRO A 19 -27.25 8.61 1.15
N ASP A 20 -27.02 7.85 0.07
CA ASP A 20 -26.52 6.47 0.16
C ASP A 20 -25.01 6.42 0.46
N ALA A 21 -24.27 7.52 0.23
CA ALA A 21 -22.81 7.53 0.31
C ALA A 21 -22.28 7.10 1.68
N LYS A 22 -23.01 7.42 2.75
CA LYS A 22 -22.62 7.02 4.11
C LYS A 22 -22.54 5.50 4.27
N GLN A 23 -23.47 4.77 3.68
CA GLN A 23 -23.48 3.30 3.73
C GLN A 23 -22.32 2.72 2.92
N TRP A 24 -22.07 3.28 1.72
CA TRP A 24 -20.96 2.85 0.86
C TRP A 24 -19.60 3.09 1.51
N LEU A 25 -19.34 4.27 2.05
CA LEU A 25 -18.07 4.63 2.71
C LEU A 25 -17.78 3.75 3.93
N LYS A 26 -18.83 3.27 4.61
CA LYS A 26 -18.73 2.39 5.76
C LYS A 26 -18.76 0.91 5.40
N SER A 27 -18.84 0.51 4.14
CA SER A 27 -18.73 -0.90 3.78
C SER A 27 -17.27 -1.37 3.82
N ILE A 28 -17.03 -2.67 4.05
CA ILE A 28 -15.67 -3.23 3.89
C ILE A 28 -15.33 -3.16 2.40
N PRO A 29 -14.26 -2.43 2.01
CA PRO A 29 -13.99 -2.23 0.60
C PRO A 29 -13.40 -3.51 -0.01
N ASN A 30 -13.84 -3.83 -1.23
CA ASN A 30 -13.12 -4.74 -2.09
C ASN A 30 -11.86 -4.03 -2.60
N ARG A 31 -10.68 -4.54 -2.23
CA ARG A 31 -9.39 -3.89 -2.51
C ARG A 31 -8.68 -4.63 -3.64
N GLY A 32 -8.04 -3.85 -4.51
CA GLY A 32 -7.29 -4.35 -5.66
C GLY A 32 -8.08 -4.24 -6.96
N ASN A 33 -7.36 -4.23 -8.08
CA ASN A 33 -7.98 -4.28 -9.40
C ASN A 33 -8.33 -5.75 -9.70
N THR A 34 -9.58 -6.14 -9.45
CA THR A 34 -10.07 -7.53 -9.60
C THR A 34 -10.02 -8.05 -11.03
N ASN A 35 -9.74 -7.21 -12.03
CA ASN A 35 -9.68 -7.62 -13.42
C ASN A 35 -8.30 -8.07 -13.87
N ASN A 36 -7.25 -7.89 -13.06
CA ASN A 36 -5.91 -8.30 -13.42
C ASN A 36 -5.04 -8.52 -12.18
N CYS A 37 -5.10 -9.75 -11.64
CA CYS A 37 -4.23 -10.19 -10.55
C CYS A 37 -2.73 -10.20 -10.93
N ALA A 38 -2.40 -9.99 -12.21
CA ALA A 38 -1.03 -9.92 -12.72
C ALA A 38 -0.83 -9.03 -13.95
N SER A 39 -1.75 -8.13 -14.32
CA SER A 39 -1.43 -7.20 -15.41
C SER A 39 -0.59 -6.07 -14.87
N THR A 40 0.62 -5.97 -15.41
CA THR A 40 1.32 -4.71 -15.57
C THR A 40 0.33 -3.56 -15.77
N SER A 41 0.38 -2.58 -14.88
CA SER A 41 -0.39 -1.36 -15.12
C SER A 41 0.14 -0.75 -16.41
N ASN A 42 -0.74 -0.44 -17.37
CA ASN A 42 -0.33 0.33 -18.55
C ASN A 42 0.07 1.77 -18.18
N ASP A 43 -0.18 2.19 -16.94
CA ASP A 43 0.32 3.43 -16.39
C ASP A 43 1.84 3.34 -16.14
N PRO A 44 2.66 4.23 -16.75
CA PRO A 44 4.11 4.18 -16.61
C PRO A 44 4.62 4.33 -15.18
N LEU A 45 3.96 5.11 -14.33
CA LEU A 45 4.41 5.33 -12.95
C LEU A 45 4.14 4.08 -12.10
N LEU A 46 2.96 3.49 -12.24
CA LEU A 46 2.60 2.25 -11.54
C LEU A 46 3.47 1.07 -11.98
N TYR A 47 3.86 1.00 -13.26
CA TYR A 47 4.77 -0.03 -13.75
C TYR A 47 6.16 0.03 -13.10
N ARG A 48 6.69 1.23 -12.81
CA ARG A 48 8.01 1.35 -12.17
C ARG A 48 8.06 0.76 -10.77
N PHE A 49 6.95 0.81 -10.02
CA PHE A 49 6.89 0.10 -8.73
C PHE A 49 7.00 -1.41 -8.89
N GLN A 50 6.32 -1.97 -9.90
CA GLN A 50 6.43 -3.40 -10.20
C GLN A 50 7.85 -3.77 -10.65
N GLU A 51 8.47 -2.94 -11.50
CA GLU A 51 9.84 -3.14 -11.97
C GLU A 51 10.85 -3.14 -10.81
N VAL A 52 10.71 -2.23 -9.84
CA VAL A 52 11.55 -2.22 -8.63
C VAL A 52 11.45 -3.55 -7.88
N PHE A 53 10.24 -4.09 -7.68
CA PHE A 53 10.09 -5.40 -7.02
C PHE A 53 10.57 -6.55 -7.89
N ASN A 54 10.46 -6.48 -9.21
CA ASN A 54 10.98 -7.51 -10.11
C ASN A 54 12.53 -7.53 -10.12
N ILE A 55 13.18 -6.37 -9.95
CA ILE A 55 14.64 -6.25 -9.95
C ILE A 55 15.21 -6.57 -8.55
N TYR A 56 14.62 -6.01 -7.50
CA TYR A 56 15.17 -6.05 -6.15
C TYR A 56 14.44 -7.00 -5.20
N GLY A 57 13.31 -7.59 -5.61
CA GLY A 57 12.47 -8.41 -4.73
C GLY A 57 13.21 -9.58 -4.10
N ASP A 58 14.01 -10.32 -4.88
CA ASP A 58 14.82 -11.43 -4.37
C ASP A 58 15.88 -10.95 -3.38
N ALA A 59 16.57 -9.85 -3.68
CA ALA A 59 17.56 -9.26 -2.77
C ALA A 59 16.92 -8.78 -1.46
N LEU A 60 15.76 -8.12 -1.52
CA LEU A 60 15.02 -7.69 -0.35
C LEU A 60 14.53 -8.87 0.49
N LYS A 61 14.06 -9.95 -0.16
CA LYS A 61 13.66 -11.18 0.52
C LYS A 61 14.81 -11.78 1.31
N GLU A 62 15.98 -11.93 0.70
CA GLU A 62 17.14 -12.49 1.38
C GLU A 62 17.59 -11.59 2.56
N LEU A 63 17.63 -10.27 2.39
CA LEU A 63 17.94 -9.35 3.49
C LEU A 63 16.94 -9.43 4.65
N ILE A 64 15.65 -9.60 4.36
CA ILE A 64 14.62 -9.80 5.39
C ILE A 64 14.88 -11.12 6.11
N ASN A 65 15.16 -12.20 5.38
CA ASN A 65 15.45 -13.51 5.97
C ASN A 65 16.71 -13.49 6.84
N GLU A 66 17.77 -12.80 6.39
CA GLU A 66 19.02 -12.66 7.15
C GLU A 66 18.81 -11.88 8.45
N GLN A 67 18.03 -10.80 8.43
CA GLN A 67 17.86 -9.93 9.60
C GLN A 67 16.75 -10.37 10.56
N PHE A 68 15.67 -10.97 10.05
CA PHE A 68 14.47 -11.30 10.83
C PHE A 68 14.16 -12.79 10.91
N GLY A 69 14.76 -13.61 10.04
CA GLY A 69 14.51 -15.05 9.93
C GLY A 69 13.38 -15.41 8.98
N ASP A 70 12.95 -16.68 9.04
CA ASP A 70 11.93 -17.24 8.16
C ASP A 70 10.52 -16.67 8.46
N GLY A 71 10.01 -15.85 7.55
CA GLY A 71 8.74 -15.13 7.72
C GLY A 71 8.44 -14.16 6.60
N ILE A 72 7.47 -13.26 6.83
CA ILE A 72 7.07 -12.23 5.86
C ILE A 72 6.88 -10.87 6.51
N MET A 73 7.03 -9.83 5.70
CA MET A 73 6.51 -8.50 6.01
C MET A 73 5.00 -8.46 5.72
N SER A 74 4.19 -8.20 6.74
CA SER A 74 2.75 -8.03 6.60
C SER A 74 2.40 -6.83 5.72
N ALA A 75 1.44 -7.02 4.80
CA ALA A 75 0.77 -5.94 4.05
C ALA A 75 -0.57 -5.49 4.68
N VAL A 76 -0.93 -6.05 5.85
CA VAL A 76 -2.16 -5.71 6.60
C VAL A 76 -1.84 -4.77 7.76
N ASP A 77 -1.01 -5.22 8.70
CA ASP A 77 -0.32 -4.35 9.66
C ASP A 77 0.87 -3.70 8.95
N PHE A 78 0.56 -2.66 8.17
CA PHE A 78 1.44 -2.01 7.22
C PHE A 78 1.16 -0.51 7.16
N ARG A 79 2.22 0.28 6.95
CA ARG A 79 2.16 1.72 6.73
C ARG A 79 3.03 2.07 5.53
N ILE A 80 2.55 3.00 4.73
CA ILE A 80 3.29 3.61 3.64
C ILE A 80 3.24 5.12 3.79
N ASP A 81 4.38 5.77 3.60
CA ASP A 81 4.50 7.22 3.62
C ASP A 81 5.24 7.69 2.37
N LEU A 82 4.82 8.82 1.82
CA LEU A 82 5.39 9.43 0.62
C LEU A 82 5.84 10.85 0.95
N GLN A 83 7.12 11.12 0.71
CA GLN A 83 7.74 12.41 0.95
C GLN A 83 8.45 12.89 -0.31
N LYS A 84 8.38 14.20 -0.54
CA LYS A 84 9.24 14.86 -1.51
C LYS A 84 10.58 15.14 -0.86
N GLU A 85 11.65 14.60 -1.43
CA GLU A 85 13.02 14.79 -0.96
C GLU A 85 13.72 15.80 -1.88
N LEU A 86 14.05 16.98 -1.36
CA LEU A 86 14.70 18.04 -2.14
C LEU A 86 16.18 17.68 -2.32
N CYS A 87 16.66 17.68 -3.56
CA CYS A 87 18.05 17.36 -3.90
C CYS A 87 18.59 18.34 -4.94
N ASN A 88 19.88 18.61 -4.88
CA ASN A 88 20.55 19.59 -5.77
C ASN A 88 20.43 19.24 -7.26
N GLU A 89 20.31 17.95 -7.59
CA GLU A 89 20.23 17.44 -8.97
C GLU A 89 18.79 17.22 -9.45
N GLY A 90 17.80 17.61 -8.64
CA GLY A 90 16.38 17.40 -8.89
C GLY A 90 15.72 16.63 -7.76
N ASP A 91 14.49 17.01 -7.45
CA ASP A 91 13.72 16.44 -6.35
C ASP A 91 13.45 14.95 -6.56
N ARG A 92 13.46 14.19 -5.46
CA ARG A 92 13.25 12.74 -5.43
C ARG A 92 11.92 12.41 -4.76
N VAL A 93 11.37 11.25 -5.14
CA VAL A 93 10.22 10.65 -4.46
C VAL A 93 10.75 9.65 -3.46
N LYS A 94 10.55 9.92 -2.17
CA LYS A 94 10.93 9.04 -1.07
C LYS A 94 9.70 8.29 -0.58
N ILE A 95 9.75 6.97 -0.64
CA ILE A 95 8.69 6.09 -0.15
C ILE A 95 9.24 5.25 0.99
N ILE A 96 8.54 5.28 2.12
CA ILE A 96 8.86 4.47 3.29
C ILE A 96 7.77 3.43 3.44
N MET A 97 8.15 2.16 3.36
CA MET A 97 7.27 1.01 3.57
C MET A 97 7.62 0.34 4.89
N SER A 98 6.66 0.23 5.80
CA SER A 98 6.86 -0.37 7.11
C SER A 98 5.76 -1.38 7.40
N GLY A 99 6.12 -2.66 7.41
CA GLY A 99 5.21 -3.75 7.75
C GLY A 99 5.69 -4.55 8.95
N LYS A 100 4.74 -5.05 9.73
CA LYS A 100 5.05 -5.96 10.85
C LYS A 100 5.65 -7.27 10.33
N PHE A 101 6.75 -7.72 10.91
CA PHE A 101 7.31 -9.03 10.61
C PHE A 101 6.48 -10.15 11.27
N LEU A 102 6.17 -11.19 10.48
CA LEU A 102 5.39 -12.35 10.90
C LEU A 102 6.22 -13.62 10.68
N PRO A 103 6.77 -14.25 11.73
CA PRO A 103 7.55 -15.48 11.60
C PRO A 103 6.64 -16.67 11.28
N TYR A 104 7.13 -17.59 10.44
CA TYR A 104 6.42 -18.84 10.19
C TYR A 104 6.55 -19.79 11.39
N LYS A 105 5.44 -20.46 11.73
CA LYS A 105 5.42 -21.46 12.80
C LYS A 105 5.60 -22.85 12.21
N ARG A 106 6.43 -23.67 12.86
CA ARG A 106 6.43 -25.12 12.63
C ARG A 106 5.21 -25.72 13.35
N PHE A 107 4.44 -26.52 12.64
CA PHE A 107 3.29 -27.26 13.15
C PHE A 107 3.50 -28.76 12.93
#